data_AF-A0A1I3T0A1-F1
#
_entry.id   AF-A0A1I3T0A1-F1
#
_cell.length_a   1.000
_cell.length_b   1.000
_cell.length_c   1.000
_cell.angle_alpha   90.00
_cell.angle_beta   90.00
_cell.angle_gamma   90.00
#
_symmetry.space_group_name_H-M   'P 1'
#
loop_
_entity.id
_entity.type
_entity.pdbx_description
1 polymer ?
#
loop_
_entity_poly.entity_id
_entity_poly.type
_entity_poly.pdbx_seq_one_letter_code
_entity_poly.pdbx_strand_id
1 'polypeptide(L)'
;MLNQVKSLVAGNVKVEIRDRNQYNQYPVIVTDMAQDSITFGWALTYYARHMTKGNERMYDGKEAFTTLTITNFQRLYDRLMSVDARFAAGDGVTVGNNNARTAVYEMSEKARFHVRQFNDSITISLSITDPASPFYLLAINFRVVNSKKEQGKRHLIGSESQWDLNTDTFTENNAVMSPKKKKYLQVFQEDQNTIPYVKAPSRPGMNNTTQVDPNNSEFLYIMDIDNEFRALAFIYERAILEHAMTAALPLVQAKQQPTQNAFGASAPGSFSDYSGFGQPQQGFGAPAQQQAPFNVPAQQQTLFGSAPAQQGFGAASQQSFGSQPADQAPFSQGQPAGAGLGNAFMQKPNWSENDRAF
;
A
#
# COMPACT_ATOMS: atom_id res chain seq x y z
N MET A 1 -13.89 0.43 25.42
CA MET A 1 -13.29 0.05 24.13
C MET A 1 -12.95 1.27 23.26
N LEU A 2 -13.89 1.93 22.56
CA LEU A 2 -13.58 2.99 21.57
C LEU A 2 -12.62 4.08 22.09
N ASN A 3 -12.87 4.64 23.28
CA ASN A 3 -12.01 5.67 23.87
C ASN A 3 -10.60 5.16 24.21
N GLN A 4 -10.46 3.88 24.56
CA GLN A 4 -9.15 3.25 24.80
C GLN A 4 -8.38 3.11 23.49
N VAL A 5 -9.03 2.67 22.40
CA VAL A 5 -8.41 2.61 21.07
C VAL A 5 -7.98 4.01 20.60
N LYS A 6 -8.84 5.03 20.74
CA LYS A 6 -8.49 6.42 20.41
C LYS A 6 -7.31 6.94 21.24
N SER A 7 -7.26 6.63 22.53
CA SER A 7 -6.13 7.00 23.40
C SER A 7 -4.84 6.26 23.03
N LEU A 8 -4.93 4.96 22.71
CA LEU A 8 -3.79 4.14 22.30
C LEU A 8 -3.19 4.64 20.98
N VAL A 9 -4.05 4.94 20.00
CA VAL A 9 -3.62 5.50 18.71
C VAL A 9 -2.98 6.87 18.93
N ALA A 10 -3.67 7.81 19.58
CA ALA A 10 -3.18 9.18 19.75
C ALA A 10 -1.89 9.29 20.59
N GLY A 11 -1.62 8.33 21.49
CA GLY A 11 -0.38 8.28 22.26
C GLY A 11 0.79 7.59 21.55
N ASN A 12 0.53 6.75 20.55
CA ASN A 12 1.53 5.86 19.96
C ASN A 12 1.70 6.00 18.43
N VAL A 13 1.11 7.00 17.79
CA VAL A 13 1.37 7.27 16.37
C VAL A 13 2.03 8.63 16.14
N LYS A 14 2.96 8.68 15.18
CA LYS A 14 3.52 9.92 14.65
C LYS A 14 2.87 10.21 13.30
N VAL A 15 2.42 11.45 13.08
CA VAL A 15 1.81 11.90 11.82
C VAL A 15 2.78 12.82 11.08
N GLU A 16 3.06 12.49 9.82
CA GLU A 16 3.92 13.27 8.92
C GLU A 16 3.19 13.58 7.60
N ILE A 17 3.60 14.65 6.91
CA ILE A 17 3.01 15.04 5.63
C ILE A 17 4.08 15.32 4.58
N ARG A 18 4.01 14.58 3.47
CA ARG A 18 4.80 14.87 2.27
C ARG A 18 4.13 15.92 1.39
N ASP A 19 4.89 16.48 0.47
CA ASP A 19 4.40 17.52 -0.41
C ASP A 19 3.34 17.00 -1.39
N ARG A 20 2.62 17.95 -1.98
CA ARG A 20 1.43 17.66 -2.78
C ARG A 20 1.79 16.85 -4.03
N ASN A 21 1.10 15.73 -4.24
CA ASN A 21 1.27 14.93 -5.44
C ASN A 21 0.58 15.56 -6.68
N GLN A 22 0.85 15.00 -7.86
CA GLN A 22 0.24 15.40 -9.13
C GLN A 22 -1.30 15.31 -9.16
N TYR A 23 -1.93 14.60 -8.23
CA TYR A 23 -3.38 14.46 -8.09
C TYR A 23 -3.99 15.40 -7.04
N ASN A 24 -3.24 16.45 -6.66
CA ASN A 24 -3.66 17.50 -5.73
C ASN A 24 -3.88 16.99 -4.28
N GLN A 25 -3.33 15.83 -3.93
CA GLN A 25 -3.41 15.17 -2.62
C GLN A 25 -2.12 15.33 -1.82
N TYR A 26 -2.24 15.35 -0.50
CA TYR A 26 -1.13 15.29 0.44
C TYR A 26 -1.01 13.86 0.97
N PRO A 27 0.15 13.18 0.79
CA PRO A 27 0.41 11.91 1.45
C PRO A 27 0.58 12.17 2.96
N VAL A 28 -0.38 11.69 3.74
CA VAL A 28 -0.36 11.70 5.21
C VAL A 28 0.15 10.34 5.65
N ILE A 29 1.31 10.32 6.30
CA ILE A 29 2.00 9.13 6.76
C ILE A 29 1.79 9.02 8.26
N VAL A 30 1.35 7.85 8.73
CA VAL A 30 1.11 7.55 10.14
C VAL A 30 2.03 6.41 10.55
N THR A 31 3.03 6.70 11.37
CA THR A 31 4.05 5.74 11.82
C THR A 31 3.74 5.24 13.23
N ASP A 32 3.84 3.93 13.46
CA ASP A 32 3.76 3.33 14.79
C ASP A 32 5.02 3.63 15.62
N MET A 33 4.80 4.20 16.81
CA MET A 33 5.82 4.60 17.77
C MET A 33 5.72 3.84 19.11
N ALA A 34 4.80 2.87 19.26
CA ALA A 34 4.72 2.06 20.47
C ALA A 34 5.95 1.15 20.59
N GLN A 35 6.82 1.40 21.56
CA GLN A 35 8.11 0.70 21.69
C GLN A 35 7.97 -0.82 21.85
N ASP A 36 6.91 -1.27 22.53
CA ASP A 36 6.60 -2.69 22.70
C ASP A 36 5.88 -3.33 21.49
N SER A 37 5.49 -2.56 20.48
CA SER A 37 4.73 -3.05 19.32
C SER A 37 5.58 -3.87 18.35
N ILE A 38 5.07 -5.01 17.90
CA ILE A 38 5.65 -5.78 16.79
C ILE A 38 5.70 -5.00 15.47
N THR A 39 4.87 -3.96 15.32
CA THR A 39 4.83 -3.08 14.15
C THR A 39 5.56 -1.75 14.36
N PHE A 40 6.37 -1.60 15.42
CA PHE A 40 7.14 -0.38 15.67
C PHE A 40 7.96 0.05 14.43
N GLY A 41 7.84 1.32 14.05
CA GLY A 41 8.45 1.90 12.86
C GLY A 41 7.70 1.67 11.55
N TRP A 42 6.69 0.79 11.51
CA TRP A 42 5.85 0.62 10.32
C TRP A 42 4.99 1.86 10.10
N ALA A 43 4.57 2.13 8.86
CA ALA A 43 3.78 3.30 8.54
C ALA A 43 2.64 3.05 7.55
N LEU A 44 1.48 3.65 7.81
CA LEU A 44 0.33 3.67 6.91
C LEU A 44 0.27 5.00 6.16
N THR A 45 0.05 4.98 4.84
CA THR A 45 -0.08 6.18 4.00
C THR A 45 -1.51 6.37 3.48
N TYR A 46 -2.07 7.54 3.77
CA TYR A 46 -3.37 8.02 3.28
C TYR A 46 -3.15 9.16 2.27
N TYR A 47 -4.05 9.33 1.29
CA TYR A 47 -3.90 10.32 0.22
C TYR A 47 -5.01 11.38 0.26
N ALA A 48 -4.97 12.16 1.33
CA ALA A 48 -5.98 13.15 1.67
C ALA A 48 -5.93 14.39 0.78
N ARG A 49 -7.08 14.99 0.50
CA ARG A 49 -7.20 16.31 -0.12
C ARG A 49 -7.46 17.36 0.95
N HIS A 50 -6.76 18.49 0.89
CA HIS A 50 -7.13 19.65 1.68
C HIS A 50 -8.41 20.28 1.08
N MET A 51 -9.50 20.27 1.84
CA MET A 51 -10.77 20.92 1.48
C MET A 51 -10.91 22.24 2.22
N THR A 52 -10.88 23.36 1.49
CA THR A 52 -11.00 24.72 2.02
C THR A 52 -12.40 25.35 1.87
N LYS A 53 -13.30 24.71 1.11
CA LYS A 53 -14.69 25.18 0.95
C LYS A 53 -15.60 24.52 1.97
N GLY A 54 -16.27 25.31 2.80
CA GLY A 54 -17.12 24.83 3.89
C GLY A 54 -16.32 24.73 5.20
N ASN A 55 -16.46 23.63 5.93
CA ASN A 55 -15.61 23.35 7.09
C ASN A 55 -14.23 22.86 6.61
N GLU A 56 -13.17 23.59 6.96
CA GLU A 56 -11.81 23.31 6.52
C GLU A 56 -11.30 22.00 7.12
N ARG A 57 -10.87 21.06 6.27
CA ARG A 57 -10.45 19.73 6.72
C ARG A 57 -9.55 19.01 5.72
N MET A 58 -8.77 18.06 6.24
CA MET A 58 -8.19 16.99 5.45
C MET A 58 -9.26 15.91 5.19
N TYR A 59 -9.47 15.56 3.93
CA TYR A 59 -10.45 14.56 3.52
C TYR A 59 -9.80 13.48 2.66
N ASP A 60 -9.70 12.26 3.21
CA ASP A 60 -9.41 11.06 2.44
C ASP A 60 -10.73 10.42 1.97
N GLY A 61 -10.96 10.40 0.66
CA GLY A 61 -12.20 9.87 0.07
C GLY A 61 -12.25 8.35 -0.05
N LYS A 62 -11.18 7.63 0.30
CA LYS A 62 -11.18 6.15 0.36
C LYS A 62 -11.61 5.66 1.73
N GLU A 63 -11.37 6.46 2.77
CA GLU A 63 -11.55 6.12 4.18
C GLU A 63 -10.75 4.89 4.63
N ALA A 64 -9.65 4.60 3.92
CA ALA A 64 -8.76 3.47 4.18
C ALA A 64 -7.34 3.80 3.71
N PHE A 65 -6.32 3.21 4.34
CA PHE A 65 -4.94 3.43 3.90
C PHE A 65 -4.71 2.85 2.50
N THR A 66 -3.76 3.43 1.76
CA THR A 66 -3.43 3.00 0.40
C THR A 66 -2.15 2.16 0.35
N THR A 67 -1.19 2.46 1.22
CA THR A 67 0.12 1.83 1.25
C THR A 67 0.56 1.61 2.68
N LEU A 68 1.15 0.45 2.95
CA LEU A 68 1.86 0.10 4.17
C LEU A 68 3.36 0.07 3.89
N THR A 69 4.15 0.69 4.75
CA THR A 69 5.62 0.62 4.75
C THR A 69 6.06 -0.18 5.97
N ILE A 70 6.85 -1.22 5.77
CA ILE A 70 7.40 -2.10 6.80
C ILE A 70 8.91 -1.85 6.90
N THR A 71 9.37 -1.31 8.02
CA THR A 71 10.80 -1.16 8.34
C THR A 71 11.35 -2.42 9.00
N ASN A 72 12.65 -2.67 8.85
CA ASN A 72 13.34 -3.87 9.34
C ASN A 72 12.75 -5.16 8.73
N PHE A 73 12.42 -5.12 7.44
CA PHE A 73 11.66 -6.18 6.76
C PHE A 73 12.42 -7.52 6.70
N GLN A 74 13.75 -7.53 6.68
CA GLN A 74 14.58 -8.75 6.73
C GLN A 74 14.10 -9.72 7.81
N ARG A 75 13.81 -9.23 9.02
CA ARG A 75 13.34 -10.04 10.15
C ARG A 75 11.99 -10.71 9.87
N LEU A 76 11.09 -10.02 9.18
CA LEU A 76 9.80 -10.57 8.78
C LEU A 76 9.96 -11.54 7.61
N TYR A 77 10.81 -11.22 6.62
CA TYR A 77 11.15 -12.07 5.50
C TYR A 77 11.69 -13.44 5.97
N ASP A 78 12.67 -13.44 6.88
CA ASP A 78 13.24 -14.67 7.45
C ASP A 78 12.18 -15.50 8.20
N ARG A 79 11.25 -14.83 8.90
CA ARG A 79 10.12 -15.52 9.54
C ARG A 79 9.15 -16.12 8.53
N LEU A 80 8.84 -15.42 7.43
CA LEU A 80 7.98 -15.92 6.35
C LEU A 80 8.62 -17.15 5.67
N MET A 81 9.93 -17.12 5.41
CA MET A 81 10.65 -18.27 4.83
C MET A 81 10.75 -19.44 5.82
N SER A 82 10.93 -19.17 7.11
CA SER A 82 10.87 -20.20 8.17
C SER A 82 9.48 -20.87 8.25
N VAL A 83 8.40 -20.08 8.10
CA VAL A 83 7.02 -20.58 8.04
C VAL A 83 6.78 -21.43 6.79
N ASP A 84 7.27 -21.02 5.62
CA ASP A 84 7.23 -21.81 4.38
C ASP A 84 7.94 -23.16 4.55
N ALA A 85 9.15 -23.16 5.13
CA ALA A 85 9.93 -24.37 5.37
C ALA A 85 9.24 -25.35 6.32
N ARG A 86 8.66 -24.86 7.43
CA ARG A 86 7.87 -25.69 8.38
C ARG A 86 6.65 -26.31 7.70
N PHE A 87 5.93 -25.51 6.91
CA PHE A 87 4.75 -25.97 6.17
C PHE A 87 5.10 -27.01 5.09
N ALA A 88 6.22 -26.82 4.38
CA ALA A 88 6.76 -27.79 3.43
C ALA A 88 7.11 -29.13 4.12
N ALA A 89 7.72 -29.07 5.30
CA ALA A 89 8.02 -30.24 6.13
C ALA A 89 6.79 -30.93 6.75
N GLY A 90 5.60 -30.33 6.68
CA GLY A 90 4.35 -30.90 7.19
C GLY A 90 4.02 -30.56 8.66
N ASP A 91 4.82 -29.72 9.31
CA ASP A 91 4.61 -29.31 10.71
C ASP A 91 3.30 -28.51 10.89
N GLY A 92 2.42 -28.99 11.78
CA GLY A 92 1.12 -28.37 12.05
C GLY A 92 0.14 -28.33 10.87
N VAL A 93 0.39 -29.12 9.81
CA VAL A 93 -0.41 -29.07 8.58
C VAL A 93 -1.67 -29.92 8.68
N THR A 94 -2.81 -29.25 8.62
CA THR A 94 -4.14 -29.84 8.42
C THR A 94 -4.41 -30.04 6.93
N VAL A 95 -5.04 -31.17 6.56
CA VAL A 95 -5.49 -31.44 5.19
C VAL A 95 -7.02 -31.44 5.16
N GLY A 96 -7.62 -30.44 4.51
CA GLY A 96 -9.07 -30.38 4.33
C GLY A 96 -9.56 -31.30 3.20
N ASN A 97 -10.86 -31.57 3.17
CA ASN A 97 -11.52 -32.56 2.30
C ASN A 97 -11.18 -32.48 0.79
N ASN A 98 -10.75 -31.31 0.30
CA ASN A 98 -10.35 -31.10 -1.10
C ASN A 98 -8.82 -31.23 -1.31
N ASN A 99 -8.12 -31.99 -0.46
CA ASN A 99 -6.65 -32.02 -0.33
C ASN A 99 -6.00 -30.63 -0.10
N ALA A 100 -6.77 -29.65 0.36
CA ALA A 100 -6.29 -28.31 0.65
C ALA A 100 -5.48 -28.33 1.95
N ARG A 101 -4.16 -28.13 1.84
CA ARG A 101 -3.26 -28.07 3.00
C ARG A 101 -3.26 -26.67 3.62
N THR A 102 -3.49 -26.60 4.93
CA THR A 102 -3.52 -25.36 5.73
C THR A 102 -2.79 -25.53 7.05
N ALA A 103 -2.19 -24.47 7.57
CA ALA A 103 -1.57 -24.45 8.90
C ALA A 103 -1.69 -23.06 9.54
N VAL A 104 -1.57 -23.01 10.86
CA VAL A 104 -1.51 -21.76 11.63
C VAL A 104 -0.25 -21.78 12.49
N TYR A 105 0.54 -20.72 12.39
CA TYR A 105 1.74 -20.52 13.21
C TYR A 105 1.67 -19.17 13.91
N GLU A 106 2.17 -19.10 15.14
CA GLU A 106 2.22 -17.85 15.89
C GLU A 106 3.66 -17.35 16.03
N MET A 107 3.80 -16.06 16.29
CA MET A 107 5.05 -15.38 16.57
C MET A 107 4.86 -14.52 17.81
N SER A 108 5.38 -15.03 18.94
CA SER A 108 5.43 -14.34 20.22
C SER A 108 4.07 -13.78 20.67
N GLU A 109 2.97 -14.49 20.34
CA GLU A 109 1.55 -14.11 20.60
C GLU A 109 1.09 -12.78 19.95
N LYS A 110 2.02 -12.05 19.33
CA LYS A 110 1.85 -10.71 18.73
C LYS A 110 1.55 -10.73 17.23
N ALA A 111 1.79 -11.86 16.57
CA ALA A 111 1.40 -12.07 15.18
C ALA A 111 0.99 -13.53 14.94
N ARG A 112 0.02 -13.72 14.05
CA ARG A 112 -0.43 -15.03 13.57
C ARG A 112 -0.27 -15.13 12.06
N PHE A 113 0.31 -16.23 11.59
CA PHE A 113 0.47 -16.59 10.19
C PHE A 113 -0.48 -17.73 9.85
N HIS A 114 -1.45 -17.49 8.99
CA HIS A 114 -2.28 -18.54 8.40
C HIS A 114 -1.74 -18.90 7.02
N VAL A 115 -1.31 -20.15 6.83
CA VAL A 115 -0.74 -20.66 5.58
C VAL A 115 -1.77 -21.49 4.83
N ARG A 116 -1.86 -21.28 3.51
CA ARG A 116 -2.69 -22.09 2.60
C ARG A 116 -1.92 -22.49 1.36
N GLN A 117 -1.96 -23.77 1.02
CA GLN A 117 -1.42 -24.28 -0.24
C GLN A 117 -2.35 -23.98 -1.42
N PHE A 118 -1.71 -23.63 -2.54
CA PHE A 118 -2.23 -23.65 -3.90
C PHE A 118 -1.26 -24.49 -4.76
N ASN A 119 -1.63 -24.82 -5.99
CA ASN A 119 -0.90 -25.78 -6.85
C ASN A 119 0.63 -25.58 -6.84
N ASP A 120 1.10 -24.39 -7.21
CA ASP A 120 2.53 -24.06 -7.35
C ASP A 120 3.05 -23.03 -6.32
N SER A 121 2.25 -22.71 -5.30
CA SER A 121 2.52 -21.59 -4.39
C SER A 121 1.87 -21.79 -3.03
N ILE A 122 2.42 -21.20 -1.97
CA ILE A 122 1.64 -20.96 -0.75
C ILE A 122 1.30 -19.49 -0.61
N THR A 123 0.17 -19.21 0.02
CA THR A 123 -0.14 -17.87 0.56
C THR A 123 0.04 -17.92 2.07
N ILE A 124 0.79 -16.97 2.61
CA ILE A 124 0.98 -16.75 4.04
C ILE A 124 0.26 -15.46 4.38
N SER A 125 -0.89 -15.57 5.05
CA SER A 125 -1.64 -14.43 5.58
C SER A 125 -1.13 -14.11 6.98
N LEU A 126 -0.38 -13.01 7.12
CA LEU A 126 -0.01 -12.43 8.41
C LEU A 126 -1.18 -11.60 8.93
N SER A 127 -1.52 -11.77 10.21
CA SER A 127 -2.42 -10.88 10.97
C SER A 127 -1.71 -10.42 12.24
N ILE A 128 -1.74 -9.12 12.51
CA ILE A 128 -1.18 -8.52 13.73
C ILE A 128 -2.17 -8.75 14.89
N THR A 129 -1.68 -9.41 15.95
CA THR A 129 -2.43 -9.75 17.17
C THR A 129 -1.84 -9.07 18.42
N ASP A 130 -0.91 -8.13 18.25
CA ASP A 130 -0.28 -7.37 19.34
C ASP A 130 -1.20 -6.25 19.86
N PRO A 131 -1.75 -6.34 21.09
CA PRO A 131 -2.64 -5.31 21.62
C PRO A 131 -1.94 -3.97 21.90
N ALA A 132 -0.60 -3.93 21.96
CA ALA A 132 0.16 -2.69 22.06
C ALA A 132 0.28 -1.94 20.72
N SER A 133 0.05 -2.63 19.60
CA SER A 133 0.14 -2.05 18.27
C SER A 133 -1.08 -1.14 17.98
N PRO A 134 -0.88 0.11 17.50
CA PRO A 134 -1.94 0.89 16.89
C PRO A 134 -2.44 0.23 15.59
N PHE A 135 -1.69 -0.70 14.99
CA PHE A 135 -2.07 -1.46 13.81
C PHE A 135 -2.61 -2.86 14.12
N TYR A 136 -3.21 -3.04 15.30
CA TYR A 136 -3.92 -4.25 15.68
C TYR A 136 -4.92 -4.69 14.58
N LEU A 137 -4.96 -5.99 14.27
CA LEU A 137 -5.75 -6.61 13.20
C LEU A 137 -5.43 -6.18 11.76
N LEU A 138 -4.33 -5.45 11.53
CA LEU A 138 -3.74 -5.32 10.20
C LEU A 138 -3.41 -6.71 9.63
N ALA A 139 -3.85 -6.96 8.40
CA ALA A 139 -3.65 -8.21 7.69
C ALA A 139 -2.91 -8.01 6.37
N ILE A 140 -1.95 -8.90 6.08
CA ILE A 140 -1.06 -8.84 4.92
C ILE A 140 -0.97 -10.22 4.28
N ASN A 141 -1.07 -10.29 2.95
CA ASN A 141 -1.02 -11.55 2.22
C ASN A 141 0.27 -11.66 1.41
N PHE A 142 1.20 -12.46 1.92
CA PHE A 142 2.46 -12.80 1.26
C PHE A 142 2.29 -14.05 0.40
N ARG A 143 2.93 -14.11 -0.77
CA ARG A 143 2.86 -15.29 -1.66
C ARG A 143 4.26 -15.83 -1.93
N VAL A 144 4.49 -17.09 -1.59
CA VAL A 144 5.78 -17.77 -1.78
C VAL A 144 5.66 -18.79 -2.91
N VAL A 145 6.60 -18.74 -3.84
CA VAL A 145 6.61 -19.57 -5.06
C VAL A 145 7.99 -20.19 -5.29
N ASN A 146 8.03 -21.27 -6.07
CA ASN A 146 9.28 -21.83 -6.56
C ASN A 146 10.01 -20.80 -7.45
N SER A 147 11.33 -20.68 -7.29
CA SER A 147 12.16 -19.83 -8.13
C SER A 147 12.26 -20.39 -9.54
N LYS A 148 12.08 -19.50 -10.53
CA LYS A 148 12.34 -19.80 -11.94
C LYS A 148 13.82 -19.71 -12.31
N LYS A 149 14.61 -19.02 -11.47
CA LYS A 149 16.05 -18.79 -11.66
C LYS A 149 16.89 -19.91 -11.05
N GLU A 150 16.42 -20.49 -9.94
CA GLU A 150 17.15 -21.49 -9.15
C GLU A 150 16.22 -22.65 -8.76
N GLN A 151 16.40 -23.79 -9.43
CA GLN A 151 15.55 -24.97 -9.22
C GLN A 151 15.62 -25.45 -7.76
N GLY A 152 14.45 -25.74 -7.18
CA GLY A 152 14.31 -26.20 -5.80
C GLY A 152 14.34 -25.11 -4.73
N LYS A 153 14.77 -23.87 -5.06
CA LYS A 153 14.64 -22.73 -4.14
C LYS A 153 13.25 -22.09 -4.22
N ARG A 154 12.83 -21.46 -3.13
CA ARG A 154 11.56 -20.73 -3.01
C ARG A 154 11.84 -19.27 -2.67
N HIS A 155 10.97 -18.37 -3.13
CA HIS A 155 11.12 -16.93 -2.90
C HIS A 155 9.76 -16.27 -2.70
N LEU A 156 9.79 -15.12 -2.00
CA LEU A 156 8.63 -14.26 -1.80
C LEU A 156 8.37 -13.42 -3.07
N ILE A 157 7.14 -13.44 -3.59
CA ILE A 157 6.75 -12.50 -4.65
C ILE A 157 6.79 -11.07 -4.09
N GLY A 158 7.40 -10.17 -4.86
CA GLY A 158 7.53 -8.75 -4.50
C GLY A 158 8.85 -8.39 -3.82
N SER A 159 9.61 -9.35 -3.29
CA SER A 159 10.90 -9.07 -2.62
C SER A 159 11.97 -8.49 -3.55
N GLU A 160 11.83 -8.65 -4.87
CA GLU A 160 12.76 -8.06 -5.87
C GLU A 160 12.42 -6.60 -6.25
N SER A 161 11.22 -6.10 -5.93
CA SER A 161 10.71 -4.81 -6.43
C SER A 161 10.05 -3.90 -5.40
N GLN A 162 9.60 -4.46 -4.28
CA GLN A 162 8.94 -3.75 -3.18
C GLN A 162 9.84 -3.60 -1.95
N TRP A 163 10.94 -4.34 -1.88
CA TRP A 163 11.95 -4.27 -0.81
C TRP A 163 13.15 -3.44 -1.28
N ASP A 164 13.49 -2.40 -0.54
CA ASP A 164 14.80 -1.76 -0.62
C ASP A 164 15.71 -2.33 0.47
N LEU A 165 16.75 -3.07 0.05
CA LEU A 165 17.74 -3.66 0.94
C LEU A 165 18.65 -2.62 1.61
N ASN A 166 18.79 -1.42 1.04
CA ASN A 166 19.66 -0.37 1.60
C ASN A 166 19.04 0.29 2.84
N THR A 167 17.70 0.34 2.89
CA THR A 167 16.92 0.91 4.00
C THR A 167 16.12 -0.14 4.78
N ASP A 168 16.35 -1.43 4.47
CA ASP A 168 15.56 -2.59 4.92
C ASP A 168 14.04 -2.32 5.02
N THR A 169 13.50 -1.75 3.95
CA THR A 169 12.12 -1.24 3.93
C THR A 169 11.30 -1.90 2.81
N PHE A 170 10.14 -2.46 3.17
CA PHE A 170 9.22 -3.09 2.23
C PHE A 170 7.92 -2.29 2.07
N THR A 171 7.47 -2.10 0.83
CA THR A 171 6.28 -1.30 0.50
C THR A 171 5.14 -2.18 -0.03
N GLU A 172 4.05 -2.30 0.73
CA GLU A 172 2.89 -3.12 0.41
C GLU A 172 1.64 -2.28 0.10
N ASN A 173 0.85 -2.69 -0.90
CA ASN A 173 -0.40 -2.04 -1.29
C ASN A 173 -1.64 -2.95 -1.16
N ASN A 174 -1.43 -4.23 -0.85
CA ASN A 174 -2.47 -5.25 -0.65
C ASN A 174 -2.77 -5.55 0.83
N ALA A 175 -2.07 -4.90 1.76
CA ALA A 175 -2.40 -4.93 3.17
C ALA A 175 -3.79 -4.30 3.40
N VAL A 176 -4.51 -4.79 4.41
CA VAL A 176 -5.86 -4.33 4.78
C VAL A 176 -6.03 -4.35 6.28
N MET A 177 -6.77 -3.40 6.85
CA MET A 177 -7.20 -3.41 8.24
C MET A 177 -8.71 -3.60 8.29
N SER A 178 -9.49 -2.57 7.92
CA SER A 178 -10.94 -2.70 7.77
C SER A 178 -11.36 -3.40 6.45
N PRO A 179 -12.57 -3.97 6.39
CA PRO A 179 -13.16 -4.41 5.12
C PRO A 179 -13.33 -3.25 4.14
N LYS A 180 -12.95 -3.45 2.87
CA LYS A 180 -13.12 -2.41 1.84
C LYS A 180 -14.62 -2.18 1.57
N LYS A 181 -15.05 -0.92 1.53
CA LYS A 181 -16.41 -0.57 1.08
C LYS A 181 -16.63 -1.06 -0.35
N LYS A 182 -17.75 -1.74 -0.58
CA LYS A 182 -18.19 -2.17 -1.90
C LYS A 182 -19.21 -1.17 -2.44
N LYS A 183 -19.20 -0.98 -3.75
CA LYS A 183 -20.07 -0.06 -4.48
C LYS A 183 -21.32 -0.82 -4.93
N TYR A 184 -22.48 -0.46 -4.38
CA TYR A 184 -23.78 -1.05 -4.73
C TYR A 184 -24.65 -0.04 -5.48
N LEU A 185 -25.41 -0.54 -6.45
CA LEU A 185 -26.57 0.16 -7.00
C LEU A 185 -27.78 -0.13 -6.11
N GLN A 186 -28.48 0.90 -5.66
CA GLN A 186 -29.77 0.70 -5.02
C GLN A 186 -30.80 0.34 -6.08
N VAL A 187 -31.50 -0.78 -5.87
CA VAL A 187 -32.60 -1.24 -6.70
C VAL A 187 -33.88 -1.13 -5.89
N PHE A 188 -34.94 -0.62 -6.53
CA PHE A 188 -36.26 -0.44 -5.95
C PHE A 188 -37.20 -1.53 -6.48
N GLN A 189 -38.01 -2.07 -5.59
CA GLN A 189 -39.04 -3.06 -5.89
C GLN A 189 -40.22 -2.75 -4.97
N GLU A 190 -41.38 -2.46 -5.56
CA GLU A 190 -42.56 -1.97 -4.82
C GLU A 190 -43.40 -3.12 -4.26
N ASP A 191 -43.44 -4.26 -4.95
CA ASP A 191 -43.98 -5.53 -4.48
C ASP A 191 -43.17 -6.73 -5.02
N GLN A 192 -43.46 -7.95 -4.56
CA GLN A 192 -42.74 -9.16 -4.99
C GLN A 192 -42.84 -9.47 -6.49
N ASN A 193 -43.79 -8.87 -7.22
CA ASN A 193 -44.05 -9.14 -8.64
C ASN A 193 -43.48 -8.06 -9.57
N THR A 194 -43.14 -6.89 -9.04
CA THR A 194 -42.55 -5.76 -9.77
C THR A 194 -41.12 -6.10 -10.18
N ILE A 195 -40.80 -5.93 -11.48
CA ILE A 195 -39.42 -6.08 -11.97
C ILE A 195 -38.54 -5.03 -11.25
N PRO A 196 -37.49 -5.43 -10.53
CA PRO A 196 -36.65 -4.51 -9.79
C PRO A 196 -36.02 -3.44 -10.69
N TYR A 197 -36.16 -2.17 -10.34
CA TYR A 197 -35.74 -1.03 -11.18
C TYR A 197 -34.76 -0.10 -10.46
N VAL A 198 -33.89 0.56 -11.23
CA VAL A 198 -32.97 1.58 -10.72
C VAL A 198 -33.54 2.97 -11.02
N LYS A 199 -33.60 3.84 -10.03
CA LYS A 199 -33.95 5.25 -10.24
C LYS A 199 -32.78 5.95 -10.93
N ALA A 200 -32.97 6.33 -12.19
CA ALA A 200 -32.06 7.18 -12.94
C ALA A 200 -32.76 8.52 -13.27
N PRO A 201 -32.05 9.66 -13.27
CA PRO A 201 -32.64 10.93 -13.66
C PRO A 201 -33.03 10.90 -15.15
N SER A 202 -34.34 10.97 -15.41
CA SER A 202 -34.86 10.98 -16.78
C SER A 202 -34.50 12.28 -17.49
N ARG A 203 -34.04 12.19 -18.75
CA ARG A 203 -33.91 13.38 -19.61
C ARG A 203 -35.31 13.80 -20.09
N PRO A 204 -35.65 15.11 -20.08
CA PRO A 204 -36.96 15.56 -20.53
C PRO A 204 -37.26 15.07 -21.96
N GLY A 205 -38.37 14.35 -22.14
CA GLY A 205 -38.87 13.89 -23.44
C GLY A 205 -38.68 12.40 -23.80
N MET A 206 -38.12 11.56 -22.92
CA MET A 206 -38.02 10.11 -23.18
C MET A 206 -39.21 9.31 -22.61
N ASN A 207 -39.96 8.63 -23.49
CA ASN A 207 -41.01 7.70 -23.13
C ASN A 207 -40.46 6.29 -22.80
N ASN A 208 -40.70 5.84 -21.58
CA ASN A 208 -40.83 4.43 -21.16
C ASN A 208 -39.69 3.40 -21.39
N THR A 209 -38.47 3.80 -21.77
CA THR A 209 -37.28 2.95 -21.56
C THR A 209 -36.12 3.75 -20.98
N THR A 210 -36.03 3.78 -19.64
CA THR A 210 -34.93 4.44 -18.93
C THR A 210 -33.66 3.61 -19.07
N GLN A 211 -32.79 3.97 -20.02
CA GLN A 211 -31.41 3.46 -20.01
C GLN A 211 -30.74 3.91 -18.70
N VAL A 212 -30.29 2.95 -17.90
CA VAL A 212 -29.53 3.23 -16.68
C VAL A 212 -28.18 3.80 -17.10
N ASP A 213 -28.01 5.11 -16.93
CA ASP A 213 -26.70 5.75 -17.04
C ASP A 213 -25.91 5.49 -15.74
N PRO A 214 -24.87 4.62 -15.75
CA PRO A 214 -24.11 4.27 -14.56
C PRO A 214 -23.26 5.44 -14.02
N ASN A 215 -23.27 6.60 -14.68
CA ASN A 215 -22.65 7.83 -14.18
C ASN A 215 -23.64 8.69 -13.35
N ASN A 216 -24.94 8.46 -13.47
CA ASN A 216 -26.00 9.31 -12.91
C ASN A 216 -26.93 8.58 -11.91
N SER A 217 -26.74 7.28 -11.68
CA SER A 217 -27.38 6.52 -10.60
C SER A 217 -26.64 6.70 -9.27
N GLU A 218 -27.36 6.94 -8.18
CA GLU A 218 -26.75 7.04 -6.84
C GLU A 218 -26.20 5.69 -6.37
N PHE A 219 -24.97 5.70 -5.86
CA PHE A 219 -24.27 4.51 -5.40
C PHE A 219 -24.18 4.48 -3.87
N LEU A 220 -24.65 3.39 -3.28
CA LEU A 220 -24.48 3.10 -1.87
C LEU A 220 -23.13 2.42 -1.65
N TYR A 221 -22.32 2.96 -0.73
CA TYR A 221 -21.04 2.38 -0.34
C TYR A 221 -21.21 1.64 0.99
N ILE A 222 -21.48 0.33 0.90
CA ILE A 222 -21.74 -0.53 2.06
C ILE A 222 -20.45 -1.26 2.44
N MET A 223 -20.22 -1.41 3.75
CA MET A 223 -19.13 -2.20 4.32
C MET A 223 -19.74 -3.43 5.01
N ASP A 224 -19.42 -4.62 4.50
CA ASP A 224 -19.84 -5.86 5.14
C ASP A 224 -18.96 -6.11 6.36
N ILE A 225 -19.53 -5.99 7.56
CA ILE A 225 -18.89 -6.37 8.83
C ILE A 225 -19.55 -7.67 9.27
N ASP A 226 -18.88 -8.77 8.99
CA ASP A 226 -19.35 -10.16 9.17
C ASP A 226 -19.03 -10.74 10.56
N ASN A 227 -18.09 -10.15 11.30
CA ASN A 227 -17.70 -10.58 12.65
C ASN A 227 -17.09 -9.45 13.49
N GLU A 228 -16.95 -9.71 14.79
CA GLU A 228 -16.42 -8.78 15.80
C GLU A 228 -14.98 -8.32 15.52
N PHE A 229 -14.11 -9.19 14.98
CA PHE A 229 -12.74 -8.81 14.63
C PHE A 229 -12.72 -7.82 13.45
N ARG A 230 -13.60 -7.97 12.46
CA ARG A 230 -13.76 -6.95 11.39
C ARG A 230 -14.30 -5.63 11.94
N ALA A 231 -15.24 -5.68 12.89
CA ALA A 231 -15.74 -4.49 13.56
C ALA A 231 -14.62 -3.76 14.33
N LEU A 232 -13.79 -4.51 15.04
CA LEU A 232 -12.67 -3.96 15.81
C LEU A 232 -11.58 -3.39 14.90
N ALA A 233 -11.21 -4.08 13.81
CA ALA A 233 -10.26 -3.56 12.82
C ALA A 233 -10.76 -2.26 12.16
N PHE A 234 -12.07 -2.16 11.89
CA PHE A 234 -12.69 -0.90 11.43
C PHE A 234 -12.60 0.21 12.48
N ILE A 235 -12.81 -0.09 13.76
CA ILE A 235 -12.67 0.89 14.86
C ILE A 235 -11.22 1.40 14.96
N TYR A 236 -10.22 0.53 14.83
CA TYR A 236 -8.80 0.92 14.80
C TYR A 236 -8.48 1.80 13.59
N GLU A 237 -8.85 1.39 12.36
CA GLU A 237 -8.57 2.18 11.16
C GLU A 237 -9.28 3.55 11.18
N ARG A 238 -10.51 3.61 11.71
CA ARG A 238 -11.22 4.88 11.94
C ARG A 238 -10.53 5.77 12.97
N ALA A 239 -10.09 5.22 14.09
CA ALA A 239 -9.37 5.99 15.11
C ALA A 239 -8.04 6.57 14.56
N ILE A 240 -7.29 5.78 13.78
CA ILE A 240 -6.10 6.23 13.06
C ILE A 240 -6.46 7.35 12.09
N LEU A 241 -7.44 7.14 11.21
CA LEU A 241 -7.82 8.11 10.19
C LEU A 241 -8.29 9.44 10.80
N GLU A 242 -9.15 9.41 11.81
CA GLU A 242 -9.61 10.60 12.52
C GLU A 242 -8.44 11.37 13.13
N HIS A 243 -7.59 10.69 13.90
CA HIS A 243 -6.43 11.33 14.53
C HIS A 243 -5.46 11.91 13.48
N ALA A 244 -5.15 11.14 12.44
CA ALA A 244 -4.23 11.53 11.38
C ALA A 244 -4.74 12.74 10.59
N MET A 245 -6.02 12.77 10.20
CA MET A 245 -6.58 13.91 9.46
C MET A 245 -6.64 15.19 10.32
N THR A 246 -6.92 15.06 11.63
CA THR A 246 -6.92 16.19 12.57
C THR A 246 -5.50 16.73 12.80
N ALA A 247 -4.52 15.85 13.07
CA ALA A 247 -3.12 16.24 13.22
C ALA A 247 -2.52 16.79 11.90
N ALA A 248 -3.02 16.33 10.75
CA ALA A 248 -2.50 16.73 9.45
C ALA A 248 -2.91 18.14 9.01
N LEU A 249 -4.10 18.61 9.38
CA LEU A 249 -4.61 19.92 8.96
C LEU A 249 -3.64 21.09 9.25
N PRO A 250 -3.17 21.31 10.51
CA PRO A 250 -2.26 22.44 10.80
C PRO A 250 -0.92 22.32 10.06
N LEU A 251 -0.43 21.09 9.81
CA LEU A 251 0.80 20.85 9.06
C LEU A 251 0.66 21.24 7.58
N VAL A 252 -0.52 21.03 6.97
CA VAL A 252 -0.80 21.52 5.61
C VAL A 252 -0.97 23.03 5.59
N GLN A 253 -1.68 23.61 6.58
CA GLN A 253 -1.85 25.07 6.70
C GLN A 253 -0.50 25.79 6.82
N ALA A 254 0.41 25.28 7.64
CA ALA A 254 1.77 25.81 7.77
C ALA A 254 2.56 25.76 6.44
N LYS A 255 2.37 24.71 5.62
CA LYS A 255 2.95 24.61 4.26
C LYS A 255 2.28 25.52 3.21
N GLN A 256 1.09 26.05 3.49
CA GLN A 256 0.33 26.92 2.58
C GLN A 256 0.45 28.41 2.92
N GLN A 257 0.92 28.77 4.12
CA GLN A 257 1.27 30.14 4.43
C GLN A 257 2.46 30.57 3.56
N PRO A 258 2.35 31.64 2.76
CA PRO A 258 3.50 32.19 2.07
C PRO A 258 4.51 32.68 3.12
N THR A 259 5.79 32.41 2.90
CA THR A 259 6.88 32.85 3.78
C THR A 259 7.01 34.38 3.75
N GLN A 260 6.15 35.07 4.50
CA GLN A 260 6.19 36.52 4.61
C GLN A 260 7.36 36.94 5.51
N ASN A 261 8.29 37.65 4.87
CA ASN A 261 9.35 38.48 5.45
C ASN A 261 10.61 37.77 6.00
N ALA A 262 11.64 37.77 5.16
CA ALA A 262 13.04 37.91 5.60
C ALA A 262 13.84 38.88 4.70
N PHE A 263 13.17 39.91 4.15
CA PHE A 263 13.81 41.06 3.49
C PHE A 263 12.94 42.30 3.73
N GLY A 264 13.30 43.12 4.72
CA GLY A 264 12.47 44.25 5.16
C GLY A 264 12.40 44.49 6.68
N ALA A 265 13.36 43.98 7.46
CA ALA A 265 13.54 44.45 8.83
C ALA A 265 14.37 45.75 8.81
N SER A 266 13.69 46.89 8.74
CA SER A 266 14.30 48.18 9.04
C SER A 266 14.76 48.18 10.51
N ALA A 267 16.05 48.38 10.73
CA ALA A 267 16.61 48.43 12.07
C ALA A 267 16.02 49.61 12.88
N PRO A 268 15.72 49.43 14.18
CA PRO A 268 15.32 50.54 15.04
C PRO A 268 16.52 51.47 15.25
N GLY A 269 16.36 52.73 14.87
CA GLY A 269 17.45 53.72 14.89
C GLY A 269 17.79 54.24 16.29
N SER A 270 19.03 54.73 16.43
CA SER A 270 19.44 55.66 17.48
C SER A 270 20.61 56.53 16.97
N PHE A 271 20.76 57.73 17.56
CA PHE A 271 21.73 58.79 17.25
C PHE A 271 21.51 59.67 15.99
N SER A 272 20.69 60.71 16.21
CA SER A 272 21.01 62.17 16.06
C SER A 272 21.94 62.70 14.96
N ASP A 273 21.46 63.79 14.34
CA ASP A 273 22.19 64.93 13.74
C ASP A 273 23.23 64.69 12.63
N TYR A 274 22.83 65.02 11.39
CA TYR A 274 23.34 66.25 10.76
C TYR A 274 22.43 66.77 9.64
N SER A 275 22.37 68.10 9.48
CA SER A 275 21.57 68.80 8.47
C SER A 275 22.21 68.80 7.07
N GLY A 276 21.41 68.65 6.00
CA GLY A 276 21.87 68.84 4.61
C GLY A 276 20.73 68.97 3.59
N PHE A 277 20.61 70.14 2.95
CA PHE A 277 19.67 70.44 1.85
C PHE A 277 20.08 69.73 0.54
N GLY A 278 19.12 69.29 -0.29
CA GLY A 278 19.40 68.95 -1.70
C GLY A 278 18.45 67.95 -2.39
N GLN A 279 17.57 68.47 -3.27
CA GLN A 279 16.92 67.78 -4.39
C GLN A 279 17.45 68.45 -5.69
N PRO A 280 17.17 67.98 -6.94
CA PRO A 280 16.84 66.63 -7.45
C PRO A 280 17.73 66.21 -8.65
N GLN A 281 17.67 64.97 -9.17
CA GLN A 281 17.64 64.73 -10.64
C GLN A 281 17.27 63.30 -11.10
N GLN A 282 16.93 63.22 -12.39
CA GLN A 282 16.43 62.07 -13.15
C GLN A 282 17.54 61.13 -13.66
N GLY A 283 17.17 59.91 -14.08
CA GLY A 283 18.04 59.05 -14.91
C GLY A 283 17.41 57.73 -15.35
N PHE A 284 16.85 57.66 -16.56
CA PHE A 284 16.54 56.40 -17.25
C PHE A 284 17.83 55.84 -17.86
N GLY A 285 18.08 54.52 -17.77
CA GLY A 285 19.20 53.90 -18.50
C GLY A 285 19.51 52.45 -18.14
N ALA A 286 19.32 51.56 -19.11
CA ALA A 286 19.94 50.23 -19.22
C ALA A 286 20.37 50.05 -20.69
N PRO A 287 21.10 49.00 -21.11
CA PRO A 287 21.82 47.96 -20.35
C PRO A 287 23.31 47.80 -20.78
N ALA A 288 24.16 47.12 -20.00
CA ALA A 288 25.38 46.46 -20.52
C ALA A 288 25.98 45.37 -19.59
N GLN A 289 26.09 44.17 -20.14
CA GLN A 289 27.14 43.13 -20.05
C GLN A 289 28.15 43.03 -18.87
N GLN A 290 28.33 41.76 -18.45
CA GLN A 290 29.60 41.08 -18.09
C GLN A 290 30.50 41.67 -16.98
N GLN A 291 30.60 40.94 -15.86
CA GLN A 291 31.77 40.07 -15.59
C GLN A 291 31.54 39.22 -14.33
N ALA A 292 31.99 37.97 -14.36
CA ALA A 292 32.12 37.13 -13.17
C ALA A 292 33.55 37.22 -12.64
N PRO A 293 33.74 37.08 -11.33
CA PRO A 293 34.93 36.40 -10.83
C PRO A 293 34.55 35.18 -9.98
N PHE A 294 35.12 34.03 -10.36
CA PHE A 294 35.39 32.94 -9.43
C PHE A 294 36.25 33.48 -8.28
N ASN A 295 35.98 33.07 -7.03
CA ASN A 295 36.99 33.13 -5.99
C ASN A 295 36.87 31.92 -5.05
N VAL A 296 38.00 31.24 -4.83
CA VAL A 296 38.12 30.04 -3.99
C VAL A 296 39.25 30.29 -3.00
N PRO A 297 39.05 30.10 -1.69
CA PRO A 297 40.14 29.92 -0.75
C PRO A 297 40.49 28.43 -0.65
N ALA A 298 41.74 28.09 -0.95
CA ALA A 298 42.38 26.83 -0.57
C ALA A 298 43.55 27.13 0.37
N GLN A 299 44.13 26.08 0.98
CA GLN A 299 45.16 26.01 2.05
C GLN A 299 44.56 25.73 3.45
N GLN A 300 45.10 24.87 4.34
CA GLN A 300 46.24 23.92 4.39
C GLN A 300 46.01 22.97 5.62
N GLN A 301 46.68 21.84 5.92
CA GLN A 301 47.81 21.05 5.38
C GLN A 301 47.75 19.59 5.95
N THR A 302 48.07 18.54 5.15
CA THR A 302 48.90 17.32 5.42
C THR A 302 48.80 16.50 6.75
N LEU A 303 49.21 15.21 6.90
CA LEU A 303 50.09 14.30 6.14
C LEU A 303 49.89 12.79 6.52
N PHE A 304 50.50 11.87 5.74
CA PHE A 304 50.67 10.40 5.93
C PHE A 304 49.43 9.49 5.75
N GLY A 305 49.51 8.30 5.13
CA GLY A 305 50.63 7.57 4.51
C GLY A 305 50.16 6.41 3.62
N SER A 306 51.07 5.80 2.84
CA SER A 306 50.79 5.02 1.62
C SER A 306 51.10 3.50 1.64
N ALA A 307 50.24 2.67 1.01
CA ALA A 307 50.50 1.47 0.16
C ALA A 307 51.47 0.34 0.66
N PRO A 308 51.68 -0.83 -0.01
CA PRO A 308 51.11 -1.44 -1.26
C PRO A 308 50.50 -2.88 -1.04
N ALA A 309 49.59 -3.46 -1.85
CA ALA A 309 49.58 -4.04 -3.22
C ALA A 309 49.92 -5.57 -3.36
N GLN A 310 49.37 -6.20 -4.43
CA GLN A 310 49.59 -7.59 -4.96
C GLN A 310 49.00 -8.77 -4.16
N GLN A 311 48.54 -9.92 -4.70
CA GLN A 311 48.43 -10.59 -6.03
C GLN A 311 47.00 -11.20 -6.16
N GLY A 312 46.43 -11.66 -7.31
CA GLY A 312 46.93 -11.74 -8.69
C GLY A 312 47.04 -13.18 -9.24
N PHE A 313 45.93 -13.81 -9.71
CA PHE A 313 45.82 -14.96 -10.65
C PHE A 313 44.31 -15.21 -10.91
N GLY A 314 43.80 -15.69 -12.05
CA GLY A 314 44.36 -16.04 -13.37
C GLY A 314 43.18 -16.33 -14.33
N ALA A 315 43.36 -16.24 -15.66
CA ALA A 315 42.26 -16.18 -16.62
C ALA A 315 42.14 -17.41 -17.57
N ALA A 316 40.97 -17.46 -18.23
CA ALA A 316 40.68 -18.10 -19.52
C ALA A 316 40.58 -19.64 -19.63
N SER A 317 39.48 -20.09 -20.23
CA SER A 317 39.52 -20.60 -21.61
C SER A 317 38.15 -20.54 -22.30
N GLN A 318 38.16 -20.37 -23.63
CA GLN A 318 37.01 -20.55 -24.50
C GLN A 318 36.88 -22.02 -24.90
N GLN A 319 35.68 -22.51 -25.20
CA GLN A 319 35.54 -23.48 -26.28
C GLN A 319 34.15 -23.42 -26.94
N SER A 320 34.15 -23.56 -28.26
CA SER A 320 33.00 -23.55 -29.14
C SER A 320 33.09 -24.73 -30.09
N PHE A 321 32.04 -25.55 -30.11
CA PHE A 321 31.68 -26.55 -31.13
C PHE A 321 30.14 -26.70 -31.03
N GLY A 322 29.36 -27.06 -32.05
CA GLY A 322 29.71 -27.46 -33.42
C GLY A 322 28.64 -28.42 -33.96
N SER A 323 27.63 -27.87 -34.65
CA SER A 323 26.78 -28.51 -35.68
C SER A 323 26.25 -29.97 -35.55
N GLN A 324 24.92 -30.08 -35.34
CA GLN A 324 23.97 -30.76 -36.25
C GLN A 324 23.97 -32.34 -36.32
N PRO A 325 23.08 -33.02 -37.09
CA PRO A 325 21.85 -33.60 -36.53
C PRO A 325 21.67 -35.13 -36.74
N ALA A 326 20.63 -35.70 -36.13
CA ALA A 326 19.95 -36.92 -36.59
C ALA A 326 18.56 -37.02 -35.91
N ASP A 327 17.58 -37.81 -36.34
CA ASP A 327 16.98 -38.11 -37.65
C ASP A 327 15.76 -39.02 -37.33
N GLN A 328 14.72 -38.99 -38.18
CA GLN A 328 13.66 -40.02 -38.35
C GLN A 328 12.65 -40.41 -37.22
N ALA A 329 11.37 -40.37 -37.63
CA ALA A 329 10.19 -41.06 -37.07
C ALA A 329 10.04 -42.46 -37.77
N PRO A 330 8.91 -43.23 -37.80
CA PRO A 330 7.52 -43.00 -37.36
C PRO A 330 6.84 -44.22 -36.66
N PHE A 331 5.53 -44.44 -36.93
CA PHE A 331 4.54 -45.46 -36.47
C PHE A 331 3.56 -44.99 -35.37
N SER A 332 2.23 -45.22 -35.41
CA SER A 332 1.16 -45.16 -36.44
C SER A 332 -0.14 -45.75 -35.84
N GLN A 333 -1.27 -45.06 -36.03
CA GLN A 333 -2.67 -45.57 -36.12
C GLN A 333 -3.29 -46.42 -34.98
N GLY A 334 -4.57 -46.13 -34.65
CA GLY A 334 -5.37 -46.93 -33.71
C GLY A 334 -6.72 -46.32 -33.30
N GLN A 335 -7.54 -45.87 -34.26
CA GLN A 335 -8.97 -45.54 -34.06
C GLN A 335 -9.82 -46.86 -34.02
N PRO A 336 -11.09 -46.90 -33.54
CA PRO A 336 -12.20 -46.09 -34.06
C PRO A 336 -13.27 -45.63 -33.03
N ALA A 337 -14.36 -45.07 -33.54
CA ALA A 337 -15.46 -44.43 -32.81
C ALA A 337 -16.76 -45.27 -32.75
N GLY A 338 -17.69 -44.83 -31.89
CA GLY A 338 -19.11 -45.19 -31.87
C GLY A 338 -19.81 -44.36 -30.77
N ALA A 339 -20.49 -43.25 -31.07
CA ALA A 339 -21.83 -43.14 -31.67
C ALA A 339 -22.95 -43.60 -30.72
N GLY A 340 -23.70 -42.63 -30.15
CA GLY A 340 -24.88 -42.88 -29.31
C GLY A 340 -25.63 -41.57 -29.03
N LEU A 341 -26.85 -41.44 -29.55
CA LEU A 341 -27.72 -40.26 -29.47
C LEU A 341 -28.52 -40.23 -28.15
N GLY A 342 -28.89 -39.04 -27.67
CA GLY A 342 -29.82 -38.91 -26.53
C GLY A 342 -30.15 -37.47 -26.13
N ASN A 343 -31.24 -36.91 -26.69
CA ASN A 343 -31.86 -35.69 -26.17
C ASN A 343 -32.53 -35.97 -24.81
N ALA A 344 -32.30 -35.12 -23.81
CA ALA A 344 -33.21 -34.97 -22.67
C ALA A 344 -33.19 -33.53 -22.14
N PHE A 345 -34.36 -32.91 -22.14
CA PHE A 345 -34.64 -31.65 -21.45
C PHE A 345 -34.81 -31.89 -19.94
N MET A 346 -34.84 -30.78 -19.19
CA MET A 346 -35.48 -30.58 -17.87
C MET A 346 -34.77 -30.94 -16.55
N GLN A 347 -34.91 -29.94 -15.67
CA GLN A 347 -35.07 -29.96 -14.21
C GLN A 347 -33.83 -30.09 -13.30
N LYS A 348 -33.61 -28.98 -12.58
CA LYS A 348 -32.87 -28.89 -11.31
C LYS A 348 -33.54 -29.76 -10.24
N PRO A 349 -32.78 -30.43 -9.36
CA PRO A 349 -33.23 -30.72 -8.00
C PRO A 349 -33.07 -29.47 -7.12
N ASN A 350 -34.15 -29.10 -6.44
CA ASN A 350 -34.07 -28.25 -5.25
C ASN A 350 -33.16 -28.93 -4.21
N TRP A 351 -32.27 -28.18 -3.58
CA TRP A 351 -31.76 -28.52 -2.25
C TRP A 351 -32.19 -27.41 -1.30
N SER A 352 -33.10 -27.78 -0.41
CA SER A 352 -33.79 -26.92 0.53
C SER A 352 -32.88 -26.43 1.64
N GLU A 353 -33.20 -25.26 2.16
CA GLU A 353 -32.75 -24.83 3.49
C GLU A 353 -33.16 -25.86 4.55
N ASN A 354 -32.17 -26.49 5.18
CA ASN A 354 -32.17 -26.94 6.57
C ASN A 354 -30.79 -27.54 6.87
N ASP A 355 -29.96 -26.76 7.55
CA ASP A 355 -29.11 -27.22 8.67
C ASP A 355 -28.31 -26.02 9.22
N ARG A 356 -28.98 -25.26 10.09
CA ARG A 356 -28.33 -24.36 11.05
C ARG A 356 -28.41 -25.00 12.43
N ALA A 357 -27.39 -25.74 12.82
CA ALA A 357 -27.10 -26.05 14.23
C ALA A 357 -25.64 -26.51 14.40
N PHE A 358 -24.97 -25.90 15.39
CA PHE A 358 -23.59 -26.08 15.87
C PHE A 358 -22.51 -25.18 15.28
#